data_AF-A0A239GM30-F1
#
_entry.id   AF-A0A239GM30-F1
#
_cell.length_a   1.000
_cell.length_b   1.000
_cell.length_c   1.000
_cell.angle_alpha   90.00
_cell.angle_beta   90.00
_cell.angle_gamma   90.00
#
_symmetry.space_group_name_H-M   'P 1'
#
loop_
_entity.id
_entity.type
_entity.pdbx_description
1 polymer ?
#
loop_
_entity_poly.entity_id
_entity_poly.type
_entity_poly.pdbx_seq_one_letter_code
_entity_poly.pdbx_strand_id
1 'polypeptide(L)'
;MTDVREQSLEEVEGVAWGDAPAGATRLVATVHELRRKPIGMLEVEDLRVLLGQREGVPVLVPRALEILEHDPLAEGDYYPGDLLAAVLRGVPAEYWTAHPDESARLRALTPGPVTGGRRYCRCCCCPR
;
A
#
# COMPACT_ATOMS: atom_id res chain seq x y z
N MET A 1 -15.63 1.07 21.96
CA MET A 1 -14.36 1.05 21.23
C MET A 1 -14.76 1.00 19.78
N THR A 2 -14.81 2.16 19.10
CA THR A 2 -15.22 2.23 17.70
C THR A 2 -14.14 1.55 16.86
N ASP A 3 -14.54 0.59 16.01
CA ASP A 3 -13.58 -0.05 15.11
C ASP A 3 -13.20 0.94 14.01
N VAL A 4 -11.89 1.14 13.80
CA VAL A 4 -11.39 2.11 12.82
C VAL A 4 -11.90 1.83 11.40
N ARG A 5 -12.30 0.59 11.08
CA ARG A 5 -12.85 0.22 9.77
C ARG A 5 -14.27 0.73 9.55
N GLU A 6 -15.01 1.00 10.62
CA GLU A 6 -16.35 1.57 10.53
C GLU A 6 -16.31 3.09 10.33
N GLN A 7 -15.14 3.70 10.52
CA GLN A 7 -14.92 5.14 10.37
C GLN A 7 -14.35 5.46 8.98
N SER A 8 -14.65 6.67 8.51
CA SER A 8 -14.02 7.30 7.36
C SER A 8 -12.69 7.95 7.72
N LEU A 9 -11.87 8.31 6.72
CA LEU A 9 -10.62 9.03 6.98
C LEU A 9 -10.87 10.37 7.66
N GLU A 10 -11.94 11.08 7.29
CA GLU A 10 -12.30 12.34 7.92
C GLU A 10 -12.61 12.19 9.41
N GLU A 11 -13.26 11.10 9.81
CA GLU A 11 -13.58 10.81 11.21
C GLU A 11 -12.36 10.38 12.02
N VAL A 12 -11.46 9.62 11.41
CA VAL A 12 -10.21 9.19 12.08
C VAL A 12 -9.25 10.35 12.25
N GLU A 13 -9.12 11.22 11.25
CA GLU A 13 -8.25 12.40 11.29
C GLU A 13 -8.91 13.59 12.03
N GLY A 14 -10.24 13.57 12.19
CA GLY A 14 -11.01 14.68 12.73
C GLY A 14 -11.06 15.90 11.81
N VAL A 15 -10.83 15.72 10.51
CA VAL A 15 -10.74 16.80 9.51
C VAL A 15 -11.70 16.51 8.36
N ALA A 16 -12.83 17.20 8.36
CA ALA A 16 -13.78 17.20 7.25
C ALA A 16 -13.36 18.19 6.16
N TRP A 17 -13.19 17.72 4.93
CA TRP A 17 -12.80 18.57 3.79
C TRP A 17 -14.00 19.22 3.11
N GLY A 18 -15.18 18.63 3.26
CA GLY A 18 -16.39 19.05 2.55
C GLY A 18 -16.32 18.71 1.06
N ASP A 19 -17.17 19.37 0.28
CA ASP A 19 -17.28 19.11 -1.15
C ASP A 19 -16.01 19.53 -1.91
N ALA A 20 -15.70 18.78 -2.96
CA ALA A 20 -14.58 19.10 -3.83
C ALA A 20 -14.77 20.50 -4.46
N PRO A 21 -13.70 21.29 -4.65
CA PRO A 21 -13.79 22.61 -5.26
C PRO A 21 -14.45 22.58 -6.65
N ALA A 22 -15.22 23.61 -6.97
CA ALA A 22 -15.80 23.75 -8.32
C ALA A 22 -14.68 23.82 -9.37
N GLY A 23 -14.66 22.85 -10.30
CA GLY A 23 -13.60 22.71 -11.31
C GLY A 23 -12.45 21.78 -10.91
N ALA A 24 -12.57 21.07 -9.78
CA ALA A 24 -11.64 20.02 -9.40
C ALA A 24 -11.50 18.96 -10.52
N THR A 25 -10.29 18.42 -10.65
CA THR A 25 -10.06 17.28 -11.54
C THR A 25 -10.84 16.06 -11.02
N ARG A 26 -11.12 15.10 -11.90
CA ARG A 26 -11.76 13.84 -11.50
C ARG A 26 -11.03 13.17 -10.33
N LEU A 27 -9.70 13.18 -10.33
CA LEU A 27 -8.89 12.61 -9.26
C LEU A 27 -9.14 13.31 -7.91
N VAL A 28 -9.17 14.64 -7.89
CA VAL A 28 -9.43 15.40 -6.66
C VAL A 28 -10.85 15.12 -6.16
N ALA A 29 -11.85 15.12 -7.05
CA ALA A 29 -13.22 14.77 -6.68
C ALA A 29 -13.31 13.34 -6.08
N THR A 30 -12.65 12.36 -6.71
CA THR A 30 -12.59 10.99 -6.20
C THR A 30 -11.93 10.92 -4.83
N VAL A 31 -10.82 11.62 -4.59
CA VAL A 31 -10.18 11.64 -3.25
C VAL A 31 -11.13 12.18 -2.18
N HIS A 32 -11.85 13.28 -2.45
CA HIS A 32 -12.84 13.84 -1.52
C HIS A 32 -14.00 12.87 -1.25
N GLU A 33 -14.43 12.10 -2.24
CA GLU A 33 -15.46 11.06 -2.07
C GLU A 33 -14.93 9.90 -1.22
N LEU A 34 -13.74 9.39 -1.53
CA LEU A 34 -13.15 8.25 -0.83
C LEU A 34 -12.81 8.56 0.62
N ARG A 35 -12.42 9.81 0.95
CA ARG A 35 -12.14 10.23 2.33
C ARG A 35 -13.38 10.13 3.25
N ARG A 36 -14.59 10.16 2.69
CA ARG A 36 -15.87 10.01 3.41
C ARG A 36 -16.36 8.57 3.49
N LYS A 37 -15.75 7.65 2.73
CA LYS A 37 -16.12 6.24 2.72
C LYS A 37 -15.52 5.54 3.95
N PRO A 38 -16.26 4.64 4.63
CA PRO A 38 -15.69 3.86 5.73
C PRO A 38 -14.48 3.04 5.26
N ILE A 39 -13.43 3.01 6.08
CA ILE A 39 -12.14 2.40 5.72
C ILE A 39 -12.29 0.90 5.43
N GLY A 40 -13.20 0.21 6.12
CA GLY A 40 -13.50 -1.20 5.89
C GLY A 40 -14.19 -1.49 4.56
N MET A 41 -14.78 -0.47 3.93
CA MET A 41 -15.46 -0.57 2.65
C MET A 41 -14.57 -0.14 1.47
N LEU A 42 -13.37 0.38 1.74
CA LEU A 42 -12.42 0.75 0.69
C LEU A 42 -11.94 -0.51 -0.04
N GLU A 43 -12.07 -0.47 -1.36
CA GLU A 43 -11.61 -1.53 -2.25
C GLU A 43 -10.12 -1.34 -2.58
N VAL A 44 -9.52 -2.32 -3.26
CA VAL A 44 -8.10 -2.29 -3.66
C VAL A 44 -7.79 -1.03 -4.47
N GLU A 45 -8.67 -0.70 -5.41
CA GLU A 45 -8.58 0.51 -6.24
C GLU A 45 -8.66 1.79 -5.40
N ASP A 46 -9.58 1.85 -4.43
CA ASP A 46 -9.73 3.01 -3.55
C ASP A 46 -8.44 3.26 -2.74
N LEU A 47 -7.88 2.19 -2.17
CA LEU A 47 -6.61 2.24 -1.43
C LEU A 47 -5.45 2.66 -2.33
N ARG A 48 -5.40 2.14 -3.55
CA ARG A 48 -4.38 2.48 -4.56
C ARG A 48 -4.44 3.97 -4.91
N VAL A 49 -5.63 4.52 -5.11
CA VAL A 49 -5.85 5.95 -5.39
C VAL A 49 -5.40 6.81 -4.20
N LEU A 50 -5.88 6.52 -2.99
CA LEU A 50 -5.58 7.30 -1.80
C LEU A 50 -4.08 7.27 -1.44
N LEU A 51 -3.48 6.08 -1.39
CA LEU A 51 -2.05 5.93 -1.12
C LEU A 51 -1.18 6.55 -2.23
N GLY A 52 -1.64 6.48 -3.48
CA GLY A 52 -0.99 7.15 -4.61
C GLY A 52 -0.98 8.68 -4.47
N GLN A 53 -1.99 9.26 -3.80
CA GLN A 53 -2.04 10.69 -3.46
C GLN A 53 -1.42 11.01 -2.09
N ARG A 54 -0.93 10.00 -1.35
CA ARG A 54 -0.39 10.11 0.01
C ARG A 54 -1.41 10.55 1.06
N GLU A 55 -2.68 10.21 0.84
CA GLU A 55 -3.78 10.53 1.75
C GLU A 55 -4.01 9.41 2.76
N GLY A 56 -4.23 9.77 4.03
CA GLY A 56 -4.59 8.81 5.08
C GLY A 56 -3.55 7.72 5.35
N VAL A 57 -2.28 7.92 4.96
CA VAL A 57 -1.22 6.89 4.99
C VAL A 57 -1.19 6.08 6.31
N PRO A 58 -1.19 6.70 7.50
CA PRO A 58 -1.10 5.93 8.76
C PRO A 58 -2.30 5.03 9.03
N VAL A 59 -3.43 5.33 8.41
CA VAL A 59 -4.68 4.58 8.59
C VAL A 59 -4.83 3.51 7.50
N LEU A 60 -4.39 3.82 6.29
CA LEU A 60 -4.58 2.95 5.13
C LEU A 60 -3.47 1.89 4.97
N VAL A 61 -2.24 2.16 5.42
CA VAL A 61 -1.14 1.20 5.28
C VAL A 61 -1.41 -0.12 6.01
N PRO A 62 -1.88 -0.15 7.28
CA PRO A 62 -2.23 -1.40 7.95
C PRO A 62 -3.25 -2.22 7.15
N ARG A 63 -4.27 -1.55 6.59
CA ARG A 63 -5.32 -2.18 5.79
C ARG A 63 -4.80 -2.70 4.45
N ALA A 64 -3.96 -1.94 3.77
CA ALA A 64 -3.34 -2.37 2.52
C ALA A 64 -2.43 -3.58 2.73
N LEU A 65 -1.66 -3.62 3.84
CA LEU A 65 -0.82 -4.76 4.17
C LEU A 65 -1.64 -6.03 4.44
N GLU A 66 -2.79 -5.94 5.11
CA GLU A 66 -3.68 -7.10 5.30
C GLU A 66 -4.14 -7.73 3.99
N ILE A 67 -4.43 -6.90 2.98
CA ILE A 67 -4.82 -7.36 1.65
C ILE A 67 -3.62 -8.01 0.96
N LEU A 68 -2.47 -7.33 0.99
CA LEU A 68 -1.27 -7.79 0.31
C LEU A 68 -0.65 -9.06 0.92
N GLU A 69 -0.84 -9.29 2.22
CA GLU A 69 -0.44 -10.53 2.90
C GLU A 69 -1.26 -11.74 2.43
N HIS A 70 -2.51 -11.52 2.04
CA HIS A 70 -3.36 -12.55 1.46
C HIS A 70 -3.07 -12.72 -0.04
N ASP A 71 -2.92 -11.61 -0.77
CA ASP A 71 -2.62 -11.60 -2.20
C ASP A 71 -1.63 -10.47 -2.56
N PRO A 72 -0.33 -10.77 -2.71
CA PRO A 72 0.67 -9.78 -3.13
C PRO A 72 0.42 -9.19 -4.52
N LEU A 73 -0.40 -9.85 -5.35
CA LEU A 73 -0.77 -9.40 -6.69
C LEU A 73 -2.16 -8.77 -6.73
N ALA A 74 -2.74 -8.42 -5.57
CA ALA A 74 -4.01 -7.70 -5.48
C ALA A 74 -4.03 -6.53 -6.48
N GLU A 75 -5.08 -6.51 -7.29
CA GLU A 75 -5.25 -5.64 -8.45
C GLU A 75 -6.42 -4.68 -8.21
N GLY A 76 -6.19 -3.39 -8.47
CA GLY A 76 -7.24 -2.40 -8.66
C GLY A 76 -7.70 -2.36 -10.12
N ASP A 77 -7.71 -1.18 -10.73
CA ASP A 77 -8.14 -1.00 -12.12
C ASP A 77 -6.99 -1.01 -13.13
N TYR A 78 -5.73 -1.19 -12.69
CA TYR A 78 -4.56 -1.01 -13.57
C TYR A 78 -3.85 -2.30 -13.96
N TYR A 79 -3.24 -3.00 -12.99
CA TYR A 79 -2.47 -4.22 -13.24
C TYR A 79 -2.25 -5.03 -11.96
N PRO A 80 -1.98 -6.34 -12.06
CA PRO A 80 -1.67 -7.19 -10.90
C PRO A 80 -0.52 -6.62 -10.06
N GLY A 81 -0.76 -6.42 -8.76
CA GLY A 81 0.20 -5.83 -7.82
C GLY A 81 0.31 -4.30 -7.86
N ASP A 82 -0.64 -3.61 -8.49
CA ASP A 82 -0.70 -2.15 -8.51
C ASP A 82 -0.88 -1.54 -7.11
N LEU A 83 -1.57 -2.22 -6.19
CA LEU A 83 -1.66 -1.81 -4.79
C LEU A 83 -0.29 -1.85 -4.11
N LEU A 84 0.49 -2.93 -4.32
CA LEU A 84 1.86 -3.02 -3.80
C LEU A 84 2.74 -1.90 -4.36
N ALA A 85 2.62 -1.62 -5.67
CA ALA A 85 3.34 -0.51 -6.29
C ALA A 85 2.93 0.85 -5.72
N ALA A 86 1.64 1.06 -5.43
CA ALA A 86 1.14 2.27 -4.78
C ALA A 86 1.66 2.41 -3.36
N VAL A 87 1.70 1.34 -2.57
CA VAL A 87 2.28 1.34 -1.21
C VAL A 87 3.78 1.68 -1.25
N LEU A 88 4.54 1.06 -2.14
CA LEU A 88 5.99 1.28 -2.25
C LEU A 88 6.36 2.70 -2.70
N ARG A 89 5.53 3.33 -3.53
CA ARG A 89 5.80 4.67 -4.12
C ARG A 89 5.12 5.81 -3.37
N GLY A 90 3.95 5.54 -2.79
CA GLY A 90 3.11 6.50 -2.10
C GLY A 90 3.56 6.76 -0.68
N VAL A 91 3.99 5.72 0.04
CA VAL A 91 4.34 5.83 1.46
C VAL A 91 5.74 6.44 1.64
N PRO A 92 5.89 7.54 2.39
CA PRO A 92 7.18 8.20 2.61
C PRO A 92 8.14 7.34 3.44
N ALA A 93 9.46 7.52 3.25
CA ALA A 93 10.49 6.70 3.92
C ALA A 93 10.47 6.86 5.45
N GLU A 94 10.10 8.05 5.92
CA GLU A 94 9.94 8.41 7.32
C GLU A 94 8.88 7.55 8.00
N TYR A 95 7.80 7.21 7.28
CA TYR A 95 6.74 6.35 7.78
C TYR A 95 7.27 4.95 8.09
N TRP A 96 8.01 4.33 7.16
CA TRP A 96 8.59 2.99 7.36
C TRP A 96 9.62 2.95 8.48
N THR A 97 10.34 4.05 8.69
CA THR A 97 11.30 4.19 9.80
C THR A 97 10.57 4.27 11.15
N ALA A 98 9.43 4.96 11.20
CA ALA A 98 8.59 5.04 12.39
C ALA A 98 7.79 3.75 12.68
N HIS A 99 7.52 2.93 11.65
CA HIS A 99 6.71 1.70 11.74
C HIS A 99 7.52 0.47 11.29
N PRO A 100 8.53 0.03 12.08
CA PRO A 100 9.42 -1.06 11.69
C PRO A 100 8.69 -2.40 11.51
N ASP A 101 7.62 -2.65 12.28
CA ASP A 101 6.82 -3.88 12.18
C ASP A 101 6.08 -3.96 10.83
N GLU A 102 5.45 -2.88 10.39
CA GLU A 102 4.80 -2.78 9.09
C GLU A 102 5.80 -2.85 7.94
N SER A 103 6.97 -2.24 8.12
CA SER A 103 8.08 -2.35 7.17
C SER A 103 8.57 -3.81 7.03
N ALA A 104 8.60 -4.57 8.13
CA ALA A 104 8.94 -5.98 8.10
C ALA A 104 7.88 -6.82 7.39
N ARG A 105 6.59 -6.56 7.65
CA ARG A 105 5.46 -7.19 6.93
C ARG A 105 5.57 -6.97 5.42
N LEU A 106 5.77 -5.73 4.99
CA LEU A 106 5.97 -5.39 3.57
C LEU A 106 7.14 -6.13 2.93
N ARG A 107 8.28 -6.23 3.63
CA ARG A 107 9.45 -6.96 3.13
C ARG A 107 9.20 -8.47 2.98
N ALA A 108 8.31 -9.05 3.79
CA ALA A 108 7.97 -10.47 3.68
C ALA A 108 7.16 -10.79 2.41
N LEU A 109 6.48 -9.80 1.82
CA LEU A 109 5.66 -9.96 0.61
C LEU A 109 6.47 -10.10 -0.67
N THR A 110 7.67 -9.49 -0.70
CA THR A 110 8.60 -9.66 -1.80
C THR A 110 9.56 -10.78 -1.42
N PRO A 111 9.64 -11.90 -2.18
CA PRO A 111 10.79 -12.77 -2.01
C PRO A 111 12.02 -11.90 -2.25
N GLY A 112 12.92 -11.87 -1.26
CA GLY A 112 14.17 -11.12 -1.35
C GLY A 112 14.90 -11.43 -2.66
N PRO A 113 15.84 -10.57 -3.10
CA PRO A 113 16.53 -10.78 -4.37
C PRO A 113 16.97 -12.23 -4.41
N VAL A 114 16.46 -12.99 -5.39
CA VAL A 114 16.91 -14.34 -5.68
C VAL A 114 18.38 -14.13 -6.00
N THR A 115 19.22 -14.30 -4.99
CA THR A 115 20.65 -14.40 -5.16
C THR A 115 20.78 -15.73 -5.88
N GLY A 116 20.69 -15.66 -7.19
CA GLY A 116 21.09 -16.70 -8.11
C GLY A 116 22.57 -16.90 -7.87
N GLY A 117 22.87 -17.61 -6.79
CA GLY A 117 24.16 -18.16 -6.51
C GLY A 117 24.45 -19.07 -7.68
N ARG A 118 25.19 -18.52 -8.65
CA ARG A 118 26.05 -19.34 -9.49
C ARG A 118 27.04 -19.98 -8.52
N ARG A 119 26.61 -21.09 -7.91
CA ARG A 119 27.52 -22.14 -7.50
C ARG A 119 28.20 -22.57 -8.78
N TYR A 120 29.30 -21.92 -9.12
CA TYR A 120 30.26 -22.53 -10.02
C TYR A 120 30.63 -23.85 -9.32
N CYS A 121 30.03 -24.94 -9.80
CA CYS A 121 30.54 -26.27 -9.52
C CYS A 121 32.02 -26.22 -9.86
N ARG A 122 32.84 -26.34 -8.83
CA ARG A 122 34.27 -26.51 -8.94
C ARG A 122 34.45 -27.83 -9.69
N CYS A 123 34.56 -27.78 -11.01
CA CYS A 123 34.90 -28.94 -11.81
C CYS A 123 36.28 -29.39 -11.33
N CYS A 124 36.29 -30.49 -10.58
CA CYS A 124 37.46 -31.31 -10.36
C CYS A 124 38.02 -31.73 -11.72
N CYS A 125 39.01 -30.99 -12.22
CA CYS A 125 39.93 -31.48 -13.23
C CYS A 125 41.34 -31.54 -12.64
N CYS A 126 41.61 -32.64 -11.93
CA CYS A 126 42.92 -33.30 -12.00
C CYS A 126 43.08 -33.84 -13.44
N PRO A 127 44.28 -33.81 -14.02
CA PRO A 127 45.13 -34.99 -13.90
C PRO A 127 46.63 -34.73 -13.69
N ARG A 128 47.21 -35.74 -13.04
CA ARG A 128 48.61 -36.17 -12.82
C ARG A 128 49.77 -35.36 -13.41
#